data_AF-A0A978W024-F1
#
_entry.id   AF-A0A978W024-F1
#
_cell.length_a   1.000
_cell.length_b   1.000
_cell.length_c   1.000
_cell.angle_alpha   90.00
_cell.angle_beta   90.00
_cell.angle_gamma   90.00
#
_symmetry.space_group_name_H-M   'P 1'
#
loop_
_entity.id
_entity.type
_entity.pdbx_description
1 polymer ?
#
loop_
_entity_poly.entity_id
_entity_poly.type
_entity_poly.pdbx_seq_one_letter_code
_entity_poly.pdbx_strand_id
1 'polypeptide(L)'
;MGLRFIKFPTICSIFLLFSILANGDPANGVFNVKDFGALANGKNDDAKVAFLSAWTKACNSNIAAKVLVPEGTYLVSLTKFQGPCKAPTVFEIHGVVNAPPGVELVDKENWIAFQYLSHFTLTGTGVFHGQGATAWSQNTCSKNSNCKFPTSLRFNFLNDSTIQGIQSVDSKLFHINILGCNNLKIKSIKISAPAESLNTDGIHIGNSNGIEISSSVIGTGDDCVSLGQGSKNINISDVFCGPGHGISVGSLGKTLNDEVIGLTVRNCTFIGTDNGVRIKTWPDSADGIASNFVFDDIVMNNVQNPIVIDQQYCPYNKCNLKVPSRIKVSNVSFKRIRGTSASKVAVTLVCSGRFPCKNVKIGDINLVHNGSDGPATSSCSNIKPLLIGKQIPPTCV
;
A
#
# COMPACT_ATOMS: atom_id res chain seq x y z
N MET A 1 -59.70 63.05 36.05
CA MET A 1 -58.49 62.91 36.89
C MET A 1 -58.38 61.44 37.27
N GLY A 2 -57.31 60.76 36.86
CA GLY A 2 -57.01 59.36 37.17
C GLY A 2 -57.77 58.32 36.33
N LEU A 3 -57.23 57.15 35.96
CA LEU A 3 -55.90 56.57 36.14
C LEU A 3 -55.74 55.53 35.01
N ARG A 4 -54.56 55.48 34.37
CA ARG A 4 -54.21 54.49 33.33
C ARG A 4 -54.10 53.10 33.95
N PHE A 5 -54.76 52.09 33.38
CA PHE A 5 -54.40 50.68 33.61
C PHE A 5 -53.53 50.16 32.46
N ILE A 6 -52.33 49.74 32.86
CA ILE A 6 -51.25 49.23 32.02
C ILE A 6 -51.57 47.77 31.67
N LYS A 7 -51.50 47.43 30.39
CA LYS A 7 -51.48 46.05 29.90
C LYS A 7 -50.15 45.40 30.30
N PHE A 8 -50.19 44.35 31.12
CA PHE A 8 -49.05 43.46 31.31
C PHE A 8 -49.04 42.40 30.19
N PRO A 9 -47.88 42.10 29.59
CA PRO A 9 -47.79 41.07 28.56
C PRO A 9 -47.75 39.69 29.23
N THR A 10 -48.48 38.75 28.63
CA THR A 10 -48.43 37.32 28.97
C THR A 10 -47.02 36.81 28.69
N ILE A 11 -46.22 36.59 29.73
CA ILE A 11 -44.91 35.94 29.63
C ILE A 11 -45.17 34.45 29.37
N CYS A 12 -45.08 34.06 28.10
CA CYS A 12 -45.05 32.66 27.69
C CYS A 12 -43.67 32.11 28.11
N SER A 13 -43.62 31.44 29.26
CA SER A 13 -42.41 30.75 29.72
C SER A 13 -42.17 29.52 28.84
N ILE A 14 -41.36 29.70 27.80
CA ILE A 14 -40.78 28.60 27.04
C ILE A 14 -39.78 27.90 27.97
N PHE A 15 -40.20 26.81 28.61
CA PHE A 15 -39.29 25.86 29.23
C PHE A 15 -38.49 25.19 28.12
N LEU A 16 -37.32 25.74 27.80
CA LEU A 16 -36.26 25.03 27.08
C LEU A 16 -35.80 23.88 27.98
N LEU A 17 -36.38 22.70 27.78
CA LEU A 17 -35.79 21.44 28.21
C LEU A 17 -34.45 21.30 27.50
N PHE A 18 -33.37 21.80 28.13
CA PHE A 18 -32.03 21.31 27.88
C PHE A 18 -32.01 19.85 28.33
N SER A 19 -32.32 18.94 27.43
CA SER A 19 -31.93 17.55 27.55
C SER A 19 -30.41 17.53 27.55
N ILE A 20 -29.82 17.55 28.75
CA ILE A 20 -28.42 17.17 28.96
C ILE A 20 -28.37 15.69 28.57
N LEU A 21 -28.05 15.42 27.30
CA LEU A 21 -27.53 14.13 26.91
C LEU A 21 -26.21 13.99 27.66
N ALA A 22 -26.27 13.29 28.80
CA ALA A 22 -25.09 12.73 29.42
C ALA A 22 -24.45 11.83 28.36
N ASN A 23 -23.48 12.38 27.64
CA ASN A 23 -22.57 11.62 26.80
C ASN A 23 -21.63 10.83 27.72
N GLY A 24 -22.20 9.88 28.48
CA GLY A 24 -21.40 8.80 29.04
C GLY A 24 -20.87 8.01 27.86
N ASP A 25 -19.55 7.76 27.85
CA ASP A 25 -19.00 6.79 26.91
C ASP A 25 -19.81 5.48 27.06
N PRO A 26 -20.17 4.81 25.97
CA PRO A 26 -20.85 3.53 26.05
C PRO A 26 -20.04 2.62 26.99
N ALA A 27 -20.70 1.99 27.95
CA ALA A 27 -20.04 1.22 29.02
C ALA A 27 -19.09 0.13 28.49
N ASN A 28 -19.25 -0.26 27.22
CA ASN A 28 -18.45 -1.28 26.54
C ASN A 28 -17.40 -0.72 25.57
N GLY A 29 -17.23 0.61 25.46
CA GLY A 29 -16.22 1.24 24.58
C GLY A 29 -16.48 1.10 23.07
N VAL A 30 -17.71 0.77 22.65
CA VAL A 30 -18.07 0.59 21.23
C VAL A 30 -18.86 1.78 20.70
N PHE A 31 -18.36 2.40 19.63
CA PHE A 31 -18.93 3.56 18.97
C PHE A 31 -19.38 3.15 17.55
N ASN A 32 -20.66 2.80 17.41
CA ASN A 32 -21.24 2.41 16.12
C ASN A 32 -21.56 3.66 15.31
N VAL A 33 -21.04 3.76 14.08
CA VAL A 33 -21.23 4.94 13.21
C VAL A 33 -22.71 5.23 12.90
N LYS A 34 -23.61 4.24 12.97
CA LYS A 34 -25.05 4.45 12.80
C LYS A 34 -25.65 5.31 13.93
N ASP A 35 -25.12 5.20 15.15
CA ASP A 35 -25.53 6.03 16.29
C ASP A 35 -25.12 7.50 16.14
N PHE A 36 -24.19 7.76 15.21
CA PHE A 36 -23.73 9.10 14.83
C PHE A 36 -24.33 9.58 13.50
N GLY A 37 -25.35 8.89 12.98
CA GLY A 37 -26.14 9.32 11.82
C GLY A 37 -25.72 8.76 10.47
N ALA A 38 -24.84 7.75 10.42
CA ALA A 38 -24.50 7.09 9.15
C ALA A 38 -25.70 6.27 8.62
N LEU A 39 -26.25 6.66 7.48
CA LEU A 39 -27.46 6.07 6.87
C LEU A 39 -27.19 4.78 6.09
N ALA A 40 -25.95 4.56 5.68
CA ALA A 40 -25.54 3.39 4.90
C ALA A 40 -26.33 3.18 3.58
N ASN A 41 -26.68 4.28 2.91
CA ASN A 41 -27.46 4.28 1.66
C ASN A 41 -26.61 4.39 0.37
N GLY A 42 -25.30 4.57 0.49
CA GLY A 42 -24.34 4.70 -0.62
C GLY A 42 -24.50 5.93 -1.51
N LYS A 43 -25.37 6.89 -1.15
CA LYS A 43 -25.74 8.03 -2.00
C LYS A 43 -25.26 9.37 -1.46
N ASN A 44 -25.33 9.57 -0.15
CA ASN A 44 -24.98 10.82 0.49
C ASN A 44 -23.70 10.65 1.33
N ASP A 45 -22.92 11.73 1.44
CA ASP A 45 -21.71 11.76 2.27
C ASP A 45 -22.01 11.96 3.77
N ASP A 46 -23.17 11.49 4.24
CA ASP A 46 -23.55 11.55 5.66
C ASP A 46 -22.60 10.72 6.54
N ALA A 47 -22.08 9.64 5.97
CA ALA A 47 -21.20 8.71 6.64
C ALA A 47 -19.88 9.37 7.08
N LYS A 48 -19.36 10.37 6.35
CA LYS A 48 -18.13 11.07 6.75
C LYS A 48 -18.22 11.70 8.13
N VAL A 49 -19.27 12.49 8.37
CA VAL A 49 -19.45 13.20 9.65
C VAL A 49 -19.66 12.19 10.77
N ALA A 50 -20.44 11.13 10.51
CA ALA A 50 -20.70 10.07 11.46
C ALA A 50 -19.42 9.28 11.81
N PHE A 51 -18.61 8.91 10.82
CA PHE A 51 -17.35 8.19 11.01
C PHE A 51 -16.36 9.02 11.83
N LEU A 52 -16.21 10.31 11.50
CA LEU A 52 -15.34 11.22 12.24
C LEU A 52 -15.82 11.42 13.68
N SER A 53 -17.13 11.54 13.90
CA SER A 53 -17.69 11.70 15.24
C SER A 53 -17.48 10.46 16.12
N ALA A 54 -17.73 9.27 15.57
CA ALA A 54 -17.46 8.00 16.24
C ALA A 54 -15.96 7.85 16.56
N TRP A 55 -15.10 8.18 15.59
CA TRP A 55 -13.65 8.18 15.77
C TRP A 55 -13.18 9.13 16.87
N THR A 56 -13.65 10.38 16.87
CA THR A 56 -13.29 11.36 17.89
C THR A 56 -13.66 10.88 19.29
N LYS A 57 -14.81 10.22 19.45
CA LYS A 57 -15.21 9.65 20.73
C LYS A 57 -14.33 8.46 21.13
N ALA A 58 -14.12 7.50 20.22
CA ALA A 58 -13.27 6.33 20.47
C ALA A 58 -11.83 6.74 20.84
N CYS A 59 -11.23 7.63 20.05
CA CYS A 59 -9.85 8.07 20.22
C CYS A 59 -9.62 8.87 21.52
N ASN A 60 -10.68 9.52 22.05
CA ASN A 60 -10.64 10.25 23.33
C ASN A 60 -11.03 9.40 24.55
N SER A 61 -11.42 8.14 24.35
CA SER A 61 -11.77 7.24 25.44
C SER A 61 -10.55 6.88 26.29
N ASN A 62 -10.74 6.83 27.61
CA ASN A 62 -9.66 6.45 28.54
C ASN A 62 -9.46 4.93 28.63
N ILE A 63 -10.33 4.14 27.99
CA ILE A 63 -10.24 2.68 27.89
C ILE A 63 -10.08 2.28 26.43
N ALA A 64 -9.70 1.03 26.19
CA ALA A 64 -9.67 0.50 24.83
C ALA A 64 -11.05 0.65 24.18
N ALA A 65 -11.06 1.21 22.97
CA ALA A 65 -12.29 1.61 22.29
C ALA A 65 -12.35 1.08 20.86
N LYS A 66 -13.57 0.94 20.35
CA LYS A 66 -13.83 0.44 19.01
C LYS A 66 -14.78 1.35 18.26
N VAL A 67 -14.39 1.80 17.07
CA VAL A 67 -15.32 2.29 16.06
C VAL A 67 -15.87 1.08 15.29
N LEU A 68 -17.19 0.95 15.23
CA LEU A 68 -17.86 -0.11 14.47
C LEU A 68 -18.56 0.50 13.24
N VAL A 69 -18.17 0.05 12.06
CA VAL A 69 -18.86 0.29 10.79
C VAL A 69 -19.59 -1.00 10.40
N PRO A 70 -20.89 -1.12 10.71
CA PRO A 70 -21.64 -2.35 10.42
C PRO A 70 -21.89 -2.50 8.91
N GLU A 71 -22.54 -3.60 8.53
CA GLU A 71 -22.94 -3.83 7.15
C GLU A 71 -23.83 -2.69 6.60
N GLY A 72 -23.65 -2.44 5.30
CA GLY A 72 -24.29 -1.40 4.52
C GLY A 72 -23.32 -0.75 3.53
N THR A 73 -23.81 0.18 2.71
CA THR A 73 -22.99 0.90 1.74
C THR A 73 -22.87 2.36 2.13
N TYR A 74 -21.65 2.87 2.26
CA TYR A 74 -21.36 4.20 2.76
C TYR A 74 -20.64 4.99 1.68
N LEU A 75 -21.14 6.15 1.29
CA LEU A 75 -20.35 7.10 0.51
C LEU A 75 -19.58 7.97 1.51
N VAL A 76 -18.25 8.00 1.38
CA VAL A 76 -17.39 8.76 2.29
C VAL A 76 -16.43 9.59 1.46
N SER A 77 -16.47 10.92 1.55
CA SER A 77 -15.47 11.78 0.91
C SER A 77 -14.14 11.74 1.68
N LEU A 78 -13.16 12.55 1.24
CA LEU A 78 -11.83 12.58 1.84
C LEU A 78 -11.91 12.71 3.37
N THR A 79 -11.33 11.73 4.07
CA THR A 79 -11.45 11.58 5.52
C THR A 79 -10.09 11.22 6.13
N LYS A 80 -9.80 11.81 7.30
CA LYS A 80 -8.58 11.54 8.07
C LYS A 80 -8.93 11.16 9.49
N PHE A 81 -8.56 9.95 9.90
CA PHE A 81 -8.64 9.45 11.26
C PHE A 81 -7.29 9.68 11.95
N GLN A 82 -7.26 10.70 12.80
CA GLN A 82 -6.02 11.22 13.37
C GLN A 82 -5.97 10.97 14.88
N GLY A 83 -4.78 10.60 15.36
CA GLY A 83 -4.44 10.53 16.78
C GLY A 83 -3.59 11.72 17.25
N PRO A 84 -2.87 11.59 18.39
CA PRO A 84 -2.79 10.40 19.23
C PRO A 84 -4.11 10.08 19.93
N CYS A 85 -4.41 8.79 20.08
CA CYS A 85 -5.53 8.32 20.90
C CYS A 85 -5.06 8.01 22.33
N LYS A 86 -5.94 8.19 23.31
CA LYS A 86 -5.59 8.01 24.74
C LYS A 86 -5.40 6.54 25.14
N ALA A 87 -5.98 5.62 24.38
CA ALA A 87 -5.94 4.18 24.61
C ALA A 87 -5.93 3.41 23.27
N PRO A 88 -5.60 2.10 23.26
CA PRO A 88 -5.67 1.28 22.06
C PRO A 88 -7.05 1.39 21.38
N THR A 89 -7.04 1.61 20.08
CA THR A 89 -8.26 1.89 19.31
C THR A 89 -8.40 0.90 18.16
N VAL A 90 -9.58 0.31 18.03
CA VAL A 90 -9.96 -0.58 16.94
C VAL A 90 -10.91 0.15 15.98
N PHE A 91 -10.67 0.05 14.68
CA PHE A 91 -11.63 0.40 13.64
C PHE A 91 -12.09 -0.89 12.97
N GLU A 92 -13.29 -1.34 13.29
CA GLU A 92 -13.87 -2.59 12.79
C GLU A 92 -14.91 -2.28 11.70
N ILE A 93 -14.65 -2.75 10.47
CA ILE A 93 -15.48 -2.47 9.29
C ILE A 93 -16.04 -3.76 8.68
N HIS A 94 -17.35 -3.80 8.48
CA HIS A 94 -18.08 -4.87 7.79
C HIS A 94 -18.84 -4.37 6.55
N GLY A 95 -19.04 -3.06 6.43
CA GLY A 95 -19.70 -2.45 5.28
C GLY A 95 -18.80 -2.24 4.06
N VAL A 96 -19.42 -1.74 2.98
CA VAL A 96 -18.74 -1.24 1.78
C VAL A 96 -18.65 0.27 1.89
N VAL A 97 -17.44 0.81 1.90
CA VAL A 97 -17.18 2.25 1.85
C VAL A 97 -16.77 2.59 0.42
N ASN A 98 -17.52 3.47 -0.23
CA ASN A 98 -17.29 3.94 -1.58
C ASN A 98 -16.63 5.32 -1.54
N ALA A 99 -15.59 5.48 -2.36
CA ALA A 99 -15.05 6.80 -2.67
C ALA A 99 -16.04 7.58 -3.54
N PRO A 100 -15.99 8.93 -3.52
CA PRO A 100 -16.71 9.71 -4.50
C PRO A 100 -16.30 9.33 -5.93
N PRO A 101 -17.28 9.21 -6.85
CA PRO A 101 -16.98 8.91 -8.24
C PRO A 101 -16.30 10.09 -8.93
N GLY A 102 -15.64 9.81 -10.06
CA GLY A 102 -15.07 10.81 -10.93
C GLY A 102 -13.86 11.52 -10.33
N VAL A 103 -13.81 12.84 -10.54
CA VAL A 103 -12.60 13.66 -10.36
C VAL A 103 -12.52 14.38 -9.02
N GLU A 104 -13.49 14.20 -8.13
CA GLU A 104 -13.55 14.97 -6.87
C GLU A 104 -12.32 14.76 -5.98
N LEU A 105 -11.68 13.60 -6.11
CA LEU A 105 -10.44 13.27 -5.43
C LEU A 105 -9.19 13.47 -6.29
N VAL A 106 -9.33 13.87 -7.55
CA VAL A 106 -8.18 14.28 -8.37
C VAL A 106 -7.55 15.52 -7.73
N ASP A 107 -6.24 15.63 -7.83
CA ASP A 107 -5.42 16.61 -7.12
C ASP A 107 -5.34 16.45 -5.59
N LYS A 108 -5.96 15.41 -5.03
CA LYS A 108 -5.77 15.00 -3.63
C LYS A 108 -4.73 13.88 -3.55
N GLU A 109 -3.95 13.90 -2.48
CA GLU A 109 -2.94 12.87 -2.23
C GLU A 109 -3.54 11.54 -1.77
N ASN A 110 -4.74 11.58 -1.17
CA ASN A 110 -5.39 10.42 -0.59
C ASN A 110 -6.91 10.58 -0.47
N TRP A 111 -7.58 9.44 -0.32
CA TRP A 111 -8.97 9.34 0.04
C TRP A 111 -9.18 9.18 1.55
N ILE A 112 -8.77 8.04 2.13
CA ILE A 112 -8.84 7.78 3.57
C ILE A 112 -7.43 7.67 4.14
N ALA A 113 -7.18 8.34 5.26
CA ALA A 113 -5.91 8.22 5.97
C ALA A 113 -6.10 7.94 7.46
N PHE A 114 -5.28 7.05 8.00
CA PHE A 114 -5.08 6.81 9.42
C PHE A 114 -3.69 7.35 9.78
N GLN A 115 -3.62 8.27 10.75
CA GLN A 115 -2.39 9.03 10.99
C GLN A 115 -2.07 9.23 12.47
N TYR A 116 -0.79 9.10 12.83
CA TYR A 116 -0.26 9.35 14.18
C TYR A 116 -0.92 8.48 15.26
N LEU A 117 -0.90 7.17 15.04
CA LEU A 117 -1.57 6.19 15.92
C LEU A 117 -0.56 5.22 16.51
N SER A 118 -0.80 4.78 17.74
CA SER A 118 -0.05 3.70 18.40
C SER A 118 -1.03 2.67 18.91
N HIS A 119 -0.70 1.37 18.82
CA HIS A 119 -1.58 0.27 19.21
C HIS A 119 -2.95 0.30 18.52
N PHE A 120 -2.95 0.67 17.23
CA PHE A 120 -4.17 0.74 16.42
C PHE A 120 -4.42 -0.57 15.67
N THR A 121 -5.70 -0.94 15.55
CA THR A 121 -6.12 -2.07 14.71
C THR A 121 -7.20 -1.65 13.72
N LEU A 122 -6.97 -1.83 12.42
CA LEU A 122 -8.04 -1.83 11.40
C LEU A 122 -8.39 -3.28 11.07
N THR A 123 -9.65 -3.66 11.26
CA THR A 123 -10.10 -5.06 11.09
C THR A 123 -11.52 -5.19 10.57
N GLY A 124 -11.99 -6.42 10.38
CA GLY A 124 -13.28 -6.77 9.80
C GLY A 124 -13.17 -7.29 8.37
N THR A 125 -14.30 -7.46 7.70
CA THR A 125 -14.43 -8.03 6.34
C THR A 125 -14.81 -6.99 5.29
N GLY A 126 -14.93 -5.73 5.70
CA GLY A 126 -15.41 -4.63 4.88
C GLY A 126 -14.52 -4.27 3.71
N VAL A 127 -15.11 -3.50 2.80
CA VAL A 127 -14.52 -3.14 1.51
C VAL A 127 -14.30 -1.63 1.43
N PHE A 128 -13.10 -1.21 1.06
CA PHE A 128 -12.81 0.15 0.61
C PHE A 128 -12.77 0.17 -0.92
N HIS A 129 -13.84 0.65 -1.54
CA HIS A 129 -13.99 0.71 -2.98
C HIS A 129 -13.59 2.10 -3.52
N GLY A 130 -12.43 2.19 -4.17
CA GLY A 130 -11.84 3.43 -4.67
C GLY A 130 -12.54 4.03 -5.89
N GLN A 131 -13.39 3.25 -6.59
CA GLN A 131 -14.16 3.69 -7.76
C GLN A 131 -13.24 4.13 -8.91
N GLY A 132 -12.12 3.44 -9.08
CA GLY A 132 -11.01 3.78 -9.98
C GLY A 132 -11.40 3.95 -11.44
N ALA A 133 -12.29 3.09 -11.96
CA ALA A 133 -12.75 3.11 -13.35
C ALA A 133 -13.31 4.48 -13.80
N THR A 134 -13.86 5.25 -12.86
CA THR A 134 -14.40 6.58 -13.14
C THR A 134 -13.33 7.67 -13.36
N ALA A 135 -12.06 7.36 -13.05
CA ALA A 135 -10.98 8.33 -13.05
C ALA A 135 -9.74 7.89 -13.87
N TRP A 136 -9.51 6.58 -14.09
CA TRP A 136 -8.28 6.09 -14.73
C TRP A 136 -7.96 6.72 -16.10
N SER A 137 -8.97 7.03 -16.92
CA SER A 137 -8.80 7.68 -18.23
C SER A 137 -8.17 9.09 -18.13
N GLN A 138 -8.18 9.69 -16.94
CA GLN A 138 -7.66 11.02 -16.66
C GLN A 138 -6.30 10.97 -15.93
N ASN A 139 -5.81 9.78 -15.60
CA ASN A 139 -4.52 9.62 -14.95
C ASN A 139 -3.38 10.01 -15.93
N THR A 140 -2.73 11.14 -15.65
CA THR A 140 -1.58 11.64 -16.43
C THR A 140 -0.25 11.45 -15.73
N CYS A 141 -0.18 10.66 -14.65
CA CYS A 141 1.01 10.51 -13.80
C CYS A 141 2.21 9.88 -14.53
N SER A 142 1.96 9.19 -15.65
CA SER A 142 3.02 8.72 -16.56
C SER A 142 3.67 9.85 -17.40
N LYS A 143 2.95 10.95 -17.64
CA LYS A 143 3.37 12.05 -18.53
C LYS A 143 3.77 13.31 -17.75
N ASN A 144 3.09 13.58 -16.64
CA ASN A 144 3.23 14.78 -15.84
C ASN A 144 3.80 14.45 -14.45
N SER A 145 5.00 14.96 -14.15
CA SER A 145 5.64 14.77 -12.85
C SER A 145 4.91 15.45 -11.69
N ASN A 146 4.01 16.41 -11.97
CA ASN A 146 3.19 17.11 -10.98
C ASN A 146 1.79 16.48 -10.81
N CYS A 147 1.55 15.32 -11.41
CA CYS A 147 0.27 14.62 -11.29
C CYS A 147 -0.02 14.26 -9.83
N LYS A 148 -1.25 14.54 -9.39
CA LYS A 148 -1.76 14.19 -8.08
C LYS A 148 -3.02 13.36 -8.25
N PHE A 149 -2.91 12.09 -7.87
CA PHE A 149 -4.00 11.14 -7.97
C PHE A 149 -4.14 10.40 -6.64
N PRO A 150 -5.37 10.18 -6.16
CA PRO A 150 -5.58 9.82 -4.76
C PRO A 150 -5.25 8.34 -4.52
N THR A 151 -4.38 8.09 -3.55
CA THR A 151 -4.24 6.77 -2.92
C THR A 151 -5.51 6.45 -2.12
N SER A 152 -6.02 5.22 -2.19
CA SER A 152 -7.25 4.85 -1.45
C SER A 152 -7.05 4.90 0.06
N LEU A 153 -6.05 4.17 0.58
CA LEU A 153 -5.76 4.08 2.00
C LEU A 153 -4.34 4.53 2.30
N ARG A 154 -4.17 5.42 3.28
CA ARG A 154 -2.86 5.81 3.81
C ARG A 154 -2.72 5.49 5.28
N PHE A 155 -1.60 4.88 5.62
CA PHE A 155 -1.16 4.63 6.98
C PHE A 155 0.10 5.45 7.21
N ASN A 156 -0.04 6.57 7.91
CA ASN A 156 1.06 7.50 8.15
C ASN A 156 1.41 7.52 9.64
N PHE A 157 2.67 7.22 9.97
CA PHE A 157 3.17 7.32 11.35
C PHE A 157 2.40 6.44 12.33
N LEU A 158 2.14 5.19 11.95
CA LEU A 158 1.58 4.17 12.83
C LEU A 158 2.71 3.44 13.55
N ASN A 159 2.54 3.22 14.86
CA ASN A 159 3.44 2.40 15.68
C ASN A 159 2.69 1.21 16.28
N ASP A 160 3.32 0.04 16.30
CA ASP A 160 2.80 -1.17 16.97
C ASP A 160 1.34 -1.47 16.60
N SER A 161 1.04 -1.48 15.31
CA SER A 161 -0.33 -1.48 14.79
C SER A 161 -0.58 -2.65 13.83
N THR A 162 -1.86 -2.98 13.62
CA THR A 162 -2.27 -4.10 12.75
C THR A 162 -3.39 -3.69 11.79
N ILE A 163 -3.25 -4.03 10.52
CA ILE A 163 -4.29 -3.93 9.49
C ILE A 163 -4.60 -5.36 9.05
N GLN A 164 -5.85 -5.81 9.16
CA GLN A 164 -6.17 -7.19 8.83
C GLN A 164 -7.57 -7.41 8.25
N GLY A 165 -7.72 -8.39 7.37
CA GLY A 165 -9.02 -8.88 6.87
C GLY A 165 -9.74 -8.00 5.85
N ILE A 166 -9.37 -6.71 5.75
CA ILE A 166 -10.05 -5.76 4.87
C ILE A 166 -9.81 -6.04 3.38
N GLN A 167 -10.69 -5.48 2.55
CA GLN A 167 -10.57 -5.50 1.10
C GLN A 167 -10.37 -4.08 0.56
N SER A 168 -9.50 -3.91 -0.45
CA SER A 168 -9.35 -2.67 -1.20
C SER A 168 -9.58 -2.94 -2.69
N VAL A 169 -10.56 -2.26 -3.28
CA VAL A 169 -11.04 -2.54 -4.64
C VAL A 169 -10.96 -1.29 -5.50
N ASP A 170 -10.46 -1.42 -6.72
CA ASP A 170 -10.39 -0.40 -7.76
C ASP A 170 -9.92 0.96 -7.24
N SER A 171 -8.68 1.01 -6.77
CA SER A 171 -8.10 2.30 -6.40
C SER A 171 -7.89 3.18 -7.63
N LYS A 172 -7.96 4.50 -7.43
CA LYS A 172 -7.67 5.49 -8.46
C LYS A 172 -6.17 5.52 -8.77
N LEU A 173 -5.32 5.52 -7.74
CA LEU A 173 -3.86 5.34 -7.81
C LEU A 173 -3.49 4.12 -6.94
N PHE A 174 -2.53 4.24 -6.03
CA PHE A 174 -2.15 3.17 -5.11
C PHE A 174 -3.33 2.76 -4.22
N HIS A 175 -3.47 1.48 -3.92
CA HIS A 175 -4.46 0.97 -2.96
C HIS A 175 -4.06 1.35 -1.53
N ILE A 176 -2.84 1.01 -1.13
CA ILE A 176 -2.31 1.28 0.21
C ILE A 176 -0.96 1.98 0.09
N ASN A 177 -0.77 3.05 0.87
CA ASN A 177 0.54 3.68 1.07
C ASN A 177 0.89 3.73 2.57
N ILE A 178 2.06 3.20 2.91
CA ILE A 178 2.62 3.13 4.26
C ILE A 178 3.79 4.11 4.33
N LEU A 179 3.69 5.07 5.23
CA LEU A 179 4.70 6.11 5.41
C LEU A 179 5.06 6.29 6.88
N GLY A 180 6.33 6.28 7.23
CA GLY A 180 6.76 6.64 8.59
C GLY A 180 6.34 5.64 9.66
N CYS A 181 5.98 4.41 9.31
CA CYS A 181 5.43 3.44 10.25
C CYS A 181 6.51 2.59 10.90
N ASN A 182 6.30 2.20 12.17
CA ASN A 182 7.18 1.28 12.89
C ASN A 182 6.38 0.09 13.45
N ASN A 183 6.86 -1.13 13.23
CA ASN A 183 6.18 -2.35 13.70
C ASN A 183 4.70 -2.41 13.26
N LEU A 184 4.46 -2.38 11.94
CA LEU A 184 3.14 -2.46 11.35
C LEU A 184 2.93 -3.85 10.72
N LYS A 185 1.85 -4.52 11.11
CA LYS A 185 1.43 -5.80 10.54
C LYS A 185 0.27 -5.61 9.57
N ILE A 186 0.36 -6.22 8.40
CA ILE A 186 -0.69 -6.27 7.38
C ILE A 186 -0.96 -7.74 7.08
N LYS A 187 -2.16 -8.23 7.41
CA LYS A 187 -2.46 -9.67 7.38
C LYS A 187 -3.79 -9.98 6.72
N SER A 188 -3.82 -11.01 5.89
CA SER A 188 -5.08 -11.54 5.35
C SER A 188 -5.92 -10.49 4.63
N ILE A 189 -5.29 -9.57 3.90
CA ILE A 189 -6.01 -8.56 3.12
C ILE A 189 -6.19 -9.03 1.67
N LYS A 190 -7.18 -8.46 1.00
CA LYS A 190 -7.41 -8.64 -0.43
C LYS A 190 -7.36 -7.31 -1.17
N ILE A 191 -6.54 -7.22 -2.20
CA ILE A 191 -6.44 -6.05 -3.08
C ILE A 191 -6.76 -6.49 -4.51
N SER A 192 -7.67 -5.77 -5.18
CA SER A 192 -8.04 -6.07 -6.56
C SER A 192 -8.29 -4.81 -7.39
N ALA A 193 -7.62 -4.72 -8.53
CA ALA A 193 -7.93 -3.84 -9.64
C ALA A 193 -7.58 -4.53 -10.99
N PRO A 194 -8.14 -4.07 -12.13
CA PRO A 194 -7.82 -4.61 -13.45
C PRO A 194 -6.34 -4.46 -13.82
N ALA A 195 -5.81 -5.38 -14.63
CA ALA A 195 -4.39 -5.40 -15.00
C ALA A 195 -3.96 -4.15 -15.80
N GLU A 196 -4.89 -3.53 -16.51
CA GLU A 196 -4.70 -2.33 -17.31
C GLU A 196 -4.83 -1.02 -16.51
N SER A 197 -5.17 -1.10 -15.22
CA SER A 197 -5.35 0.07 -14.37
C SER A 197 -4.00 0.72 -14.05
N LEU A 198 -3.76 1.92 -14.59
CA LEU A 198 -2.46 2.59 -14.50
C LEU A 198 -2.11 3.01 -13.06
N ASN A 199 -0.92 2.60 -12.61
CA ASN A 199 -0.32 3.01 -11.33
C ASN A 199 -1.18 2.67 -10.11
N THR A 200 -1.83 1.52 -10.15
CA THR A 200 -2.62 0.98 -9.03
C THR A 200 -1.80 0.10 -8.10
N ASP A 201 -0.60 0.53 -7.68
CA ASP A 201 0.24 -0.24 -6.76
C ASP A 201 -0.58 -0.79 -5.57
N GLY A 202 -0.38 -2.06 -5.22
CA GLY A 202 -1.09 -2.69 -4.12
C GLY A 202 -0.70 -2.06 -2.79
N ILE A 203 0.55 -2.28 -2.36
CA ILE A 203 1.11 -1.69 -1.14
C ILE A 203 2.41 -0.98 -1.46
N HIS A 204 2.43 0.34 -1.33
CA HIS A 204 3.66 1.14 -1.38
C HIS A 204 4.18 1.40 0.03
N ILE A 205 5.49 1.21 0.26
CA ILE A 205 6.14 1.40 1.56
C ILE A 205 7.26 2.43 1.43
N GLY A 206 7.27 3.46 2.29
CA GLY A 206 8.34 4.44 2.38
C GLY A 206 8.64 4.83 3.83
N ASN A 207 9.90 5.15 4.12
CA ASN A 207 10.38 5.65 5.41
C ASN A 207 9.84 4.85 6.61
N SER A 208 9.78 3.53 6.51
CA SER A 208 9.10 2.67 7.50
C SER A 208 10.02 1.53 7.94
N ASN A 209 9.87 1.07 9.18
CA ASN A 209 10.74 0.05 9.78
C ASN A 209 9.94 -1.08 10.43
N GLY A 210 10.27 -2.33 10.16
CA GLY A 210 9.61 -3.47 10.78
C GLY A 210 8.18 -3.64 10.25
N ILE A 211 8.03 -3.76 8.93
CA ILE A 211 6.73 -3.97 8.28
C ILE A 211 6.60 -5.44 7.93
N GLU A 212 5.51 -6.07 8.38
CA GLU A 212 5.19 -7.48 8.09
C GLU A 212 3.92 -7.53 7.23
N ILE A 213 4.03 -8.05 6.00
CA ILE A 213 2.89 -8.31 5.11
C ILE A 213 2.75 -9.83 4.98
N SER A 214 1.60 -10.39 5.36
CA SER A 214 1.40 -11.83 5.29
C SER A 214 0.00 -12.29 4.85
N SER A 215 -0.03 -13.49 4.26
CA SER A 215 -1.26 -14.24 3.94
C SER A 215 -2.27 -13.47 3.08
N SER A 216 -1.79 -12.69 2.11
CA SER A 216 -2.60 -11.71 1.38
C SER A 216 -2.69 -12.03 -0.12
N VAL A 217 -3.77 -11.58 -0.76
CA VAL A 217 -3.99 -11.72 -2.21
C VAL A 217 -4.05 -10.34 -2.83
N ILE A 218 -3.16 -10.06 -3.78
CA ILE A 218 -2.98 -8.74 -4.38
C ILE A 218 -2.92 -8.88 -5.89
N GLY A 219 -3.91 -8.33 -6.59
CA GLY A 219 -3.93 -8.20 -8.04
C GLY A 219 -4.22 -6.76 -8.44
N THR A 220 -3.36 -6.16 -9.27
CA THR A 220 -3.46 -4.76 -9.66
C THR A 220 -2.92 -4.55 -11.08
N GLY A 221 -2.86 -3.30 -11.54
CA GLY A 221 -2.20 -2.93 -12.80
C GLY A 221 -0.78 -2.36 -12.63
N ASP A 222 -0.20 -2.41 -11.43
CA ASP A 222 1.18 -2.00 -11.17
C ASP A 222 1.82 -2.91 -10.09
N ASP A 223 2.84 -2.44 -9.35
CA ASP A 223 3.55 -3.25 -8.37
C ASP A 223 2.59 -3.84 -7.31
N CYS A 224 2.73 -5.15 -7.04
CA CYS A 224 2.00 -5.85 -5.97
C CYS A 224 2.40 -5.26 -4.60
N VAL A 225 3.71 -5.16 -4.36
CA VAL A 225 4.31 -4.42 -3.25
C VAL A 225 5.51 -3.64 -3.79
N SER A 226 5.59 -2.35 -3.51
CA SER A 226 6.73 -1.50 -3.89
C SER A 226 7.40 -0.88 -2.66
N LEU A 227 8.73 -0.87 -2.63
CA LEU A 227 9.53 -0.30 -1.53
C LEU A 227 10.29 0.94 -2.02
N GLY A 228 9.93 2.10 -1.47
CA GLY A 228 10.62 3.36 -1.64
C GLY A 228 11.68 3.64 -0.56
N GLN A 229 12.29 4.81 -0.67
CA GLN A 229 13.34 5.33 0.22
C GLN A 229 13.00 5.16 1.70
N GLY A 230 14.01 4.83 2.51
CA GLY A 230 13.95 4.79 3.97
C GLY A 230 13.28 3.53 4.53
N SER A 231 12.94 2.56 3.68
CA SER A 231 12.30 1.31 4.09
C SER A 231 13.32 0.34 4.68
N LYS A 232 13.05 -0.14 5.91
CA LYS A 232 13.96 -1.03 6.66
C LYS A 232 13.22 -2.22 7.26
N ASN A 233 13.86 -3.38 7.28
CA ASN A 233 13.36 -4.60 7.94
C ASN A 233 11.92 -4.94 7.53
N ILE A 234 11.73 -5.21 6.25
CA ILE A 234 10.44 -5.55 5.65
C ILE A 234 10.38 -7.06 5.44
N ASN A 235 9.31 -7.70 5.91
CA ASN A 235 9.05 -9.12 5.72
C ASN A 235 7.72 -9.31 4.96
N ILE A 236 7.77 -10.03 3.84
CA ILE A 236 6.62 -10.33 2.99
C ILE A 236 6.54 -11.86 2.87
N SER A 237 5.45 -12.47 3.33
CA SER A 237 5.30 -13.92 3.27
C SER A 237 3.90 -14.39 2.93
N ASP A 238 3.77 -15.54 2.28
CA ASP A 238 2.46 -16.13 1.97
C ASP A 238 1.56 -15.20 1.14
N VAL A 239 2.17 -14.46 0.19
CA VAL A 239 1.45 -13.51 -0.67
C VAL A 239 1.25 -14.10 -2.07
N PHE A 240 0.02 -14.00 -2.56
CA PHE A 240 -0.31 -14.21 -3.96
C PHE A 240 -0.32 -12.85 -4.68
N CYS A 241 0.57 -12.68 -5.65
CA CYS A 241 0.68 -11.49 -6.48
C CYS A 241 0.25 -11.82 -7.92
N GLY A 242 -0.72 -11.11 -8.48
CA GLY A 242 -1.10 -11.30 -9.88
C GLY A 242 -2.57 -10.99 -10.17
N PRO A 243 -2.87 -10.24 -11.25
CA PRO A 243 -1.93 -9.57 -12.18
C PRO A 243 -1.16 -8.39 -11.54
N GLY A 244 -0.22 -7.78 -12.27
CA GLY A 244 0.54 -6.59 -11.84
C GLY A 244 2.04 -6.68 -12.14
N HIS A 245 2.86 -5.79 -11.56
CA HIS A 245 4.31 -5.70 -11.81
C HIS A 245 5.20 -6.48 -10.83
N GLY A 246 4.62 -7.25 -9.91
CA GLY A 246 5.37 -8.06 -8.93
C GLY A 246 5.81 -7.29 -7.68
N ILE A 247 6.81 -7.81 -6.97
CA ILE A 247 7.36 -7.18 -5.76
C ILE A 247 8.64 -6.44 -6.16
N SER A 248 8.63 -5.12 -6.00
CA SER A 248 9.68 -4.23 -6.51
C SER A 248 10.35 -3.42 -5.40
N VAL A 249 11.69 -3.43 -5.36
CA VAL A 249 12.48 -2.44 -4.64
C VAL A 249 12.79 -1.28 -5.59
N GLY A 250 12.42 -0.08 -5.17
CA GLY A 250 12.62 1.16 -5.91
C GLY A 250 11.38 1.67 -6.65
N SER A 251 11.52 2.61 -7.57
CA SER A 251 12.81 3.02 -8.14
C SER A 251 13.67 3.85 -7.19
N LEU A 252 14.93 3.45 -7.00
CA LEU A 252 15.90 4.17 -6.16
C LEU A 252 16.84 5.03 -7.00
N GLY A 253 17.36 6.11 -6.40
CA GLY A 253 18.41 6.95 -6.97
C GLY A 253 17.97 8.32 -7.48
N LYS A 254 16.68 8.64 -7.40
CA LYS A 254 16.15 9.97 -7.75
C LYS A 254 16.33 10.99 -6.63
N THR A 255 16.36 10.51 -5.39
CA THR A 255 16.51 11.32 -4.18
C THR A 255 17.86 11.05 -3.54
N LEU A 256 18.37 12.05 -2.80
CA LEU A 256 19.65 11.93 -2.10
C LEU A 256 19.56 10.86 -1.01
N ASN A 257 20.59 10.03 -0.90
CA ASN A 257 20.73 9.02 0.15
C ASN A 257 19.56 8.03 0.19
N ASP A 258 19.14 7.54 -0.98
CA ASP A 258 18.14 6.48 -1.05
C ASP A 258 18.66 5.21 -0.39
N GLU A 259 17.95 4.74 0.63
CA GLU A 259 18.33 3.58 1.42
C GLU A 259 17.14 2.63 1.57
N VAL A 260 17.32 1.37 1.14
CA VAL A 260 16.41 0.26 1.45
C VAL A 260 17.24 -0.91 1.96
N ILE A 261 16.99 -1.34 3.19
CA ILE A 261 17.82 -2.36 3.86
C ILE A 261 16.97 -3.38 4.58
N GLY A 262 17.27 -4.66 4.38
CA GLY A 262 16.58 -5.74 5.09
C GLY A 262 15.20 -5.99 4.49
N LEU A 263 15.15 -6.78 3.42
CA LEU A 263 13.91 -7.27 2.83
C LEU A 263 13.95 -8.80 2.82
N THR A 264 12.90 -9.43 3.30
CA THR A 264 12.67 -10.86 3.09
C THR A 264 11.33 -11.04 2.37
N VAL A 265 11.36 -11.76 1.25
CA VAL A 265 10.18 -12.23 0.52
C VAL A 265 10.24 -13.74 0.52
N ARG A 266 9.25 -14.40 1.14
CA ARG A 266 9.25 -15.86 1.28
C ARG A 266 7.89 -16.51 1.07
N ASN A 267 7.87 -17.68 0.43
CA ASN A 267 6.64 -18.46 0.23
C ASN A 267 5.56 -17.66 -0.52
N CYS A 268 5.98 -16.94 -1.56
CA CYS A 268 5.07 -16.13 -2.38
C CYS A 268 4.84 -16.79 -3.73
N THR A 269 3.66 -16.54 -4.31
CA THR A 269 3.31 -17.02 -5.64
C THR A 269 2.97 -15.84 -6.55
N PHE A 270 3.58 -15.81 -7.73
CA PHE A 270 3.36 -14.80 -8.75
C PHE A 270 2.64 -15.43 -9.94
N ILE A 271 1.52 -14.85 -10.39
CA ILE A 271 0.72 -15.39 -11.49
C ILE A 271 0.46 -14.29 -12.51
N GLY A 272 0.95 -14.48 -13.75
CA GLY A 272 0.68 -13.55 -14.85
C GLY A 272 1.14 -12.11 -14.59
N THR A 273 2.18 -11.92 -13.77
CA THR A 273 2.75 -10.60 -13.49
C THR A 273 3.85 -10.25 -14.50
N ASP A 274 4.10 -8.95 -14.70
CA ASP A 274 5.19 -8.48 -15.55
C ASP A 274 6.56 -8.80 -14.96
N ASN A 275 6.67 -8.81 -13.64
CA ASN A 275 7.90 -9.21 -12.96
C ASN A 275 7.56 -10.09 -11.76
N GLY A 276 8.52 -10.90 -11.34
CA GLY A 276 8.45 -11.60 -10.06
C GLY A 276 9.00 -10.70 -8.97
N VAL A 277 10.29 -10.87 -8.69
CA VAL A 277 11.04 -10.03 -7.74
C VAL A 277 12.00 -9.11 -8.49
N ARG A 278 11.93 -7.81 -8.20
CA ARG A 278 12.62 -6.78 -8.98
C ARG A 278 13.35 -5.78 -8.09
N ILE A 279 14.57 -5.41 -8.45
CA ILE A 279 15.31 -4.27 -7.89
C ILE A 279 15.58 -3.29 -9.03
N LYS A 280 15.03 -2.08 -8.95
CA LYS A 280 15.12 -1.05 -10.00
C LYS A 280 15.81 0.21 -9.48
N THR A 281 16.93 0.61 -10.10
CA THR A 281 17.67 1.83 -9.73
C THR A 281 17.96 2.68 -10.96
N TRP A 282 17.80 4.00 -10.84
CA TRP A 282 18.03 4.94 -11.92
C TRP A 282 19.53 4.98 -12.31
N PRO A 283 19.85 5.14 -13.61
CA PRO A 283 21.14 5.66 -14.04
C PRO A 283 21.27 7.14 -13.62
N ASP A 284 22.48 7.70 -13.66
CA ASP A 284 22.75 9.08 -13.22
C ASP A 284 22.18 9.41 -11.83
N SER A 285 22.19 8.41 -10.94
CA SER A 285 21.55 8.53 -9.64
C SER A 285 22.40 9.26 -8.63
N ALA A 286 21.75 9.77 -7.59
CA ALA A 286 22.41 10.06 -6.34
C ALA A 286 23.04 8.80 -5.70
N ASP A 287 23.94 9.01 -4.74
CA ASP A 287 24.47 7.92 -3.91
C ASP A 287 23.37 7.34 -3.00
N GLY A 288 23.42 6.03 -2.80
CA GLY A 288 22.44 5.30 -1.99
C GLY A 288 22.76 3.81 -1.90
N ILE A 289 21.93 3.06 -1.18
CA ILE A 289 22.16 1.67 -0.79
C ILE A 289 20.87 0.85 -0.93
N ALA A 290 20.98 -0.31 -1.57
CA ALA A 290 19.99 -1.38 -1.53
C ALA A 290 20.69 -2.65 -1.04
N SER A 291 20.36 -3.14 0.16
CA SER A 291 21.11 -4.28 0.72
C SER A 291 20.36 -5.20 1.67
N ASN A 292 20.91 -6.40 1.86
CA ASN A 292 20.41 -7.43 2.76
C ASN A 292 19.01 -7.89 2.34
N PHE A 293 18.89 -8.37 1.11
CA PHE A 293 17.64 -8.85 0.54
C PHE A 293 17.65 -10.37 0.39
N VAL A 294 16.54 -11.01 0.76
CA VAL A 294 16.33 -12.45 0.65
C VAL A 294 15.02 -12.69 -0.09
N PHE A 295 15.11 -13.34 -1.23
CA PHE A 295 13.98 -13.82 -2.01
C PHE A 295 14.06 -15.35 -2.02
N ASP A 296 13.11 -16.02 -1.38
CA ASP A 296 13.27 -17.42 -1.03
C ASP A 296 11.96 -18.21 -1.13
N ASP A 297 11.99 -19.41 -1.71
CA ASP A 297 10.80 -20.26 -1.89
C ASP A 297 9.66 -19.51 -2.60
N ILE A 298 9.88 -19.20 -3.88
CA ILE A 298 8.94 -18.42 -4.69
C ILE A 298 8.48 -19.27 -5.87
N VAL A 299 7.17 -19.25 -6.11
CA VAL A 299 6.55 -19.88 -7.28
C VAL A 299 6.21 -18.82 -8.32
N MET A 300 6.66 -19.03 -9.55
CA MET A 300 6.37 -18.19 -10.70
C MET A 300 5.45 -18.96 -11.64
N ASN A 301 4.33 -18.37 -12.04
CA ASN A 301 3.42 -18.93 -13.02
C ASN A 301 3.19 -17.92 -14.14
N ASN A 302 3.81 -18.18 -15.29
CA ASN A 302 3.70 -17.35 -16.49
C ASN A 302 4.06 -15.88 -16.22
N VAL A 303 5.16 -15.66 -15.50
CA VAL A 303 5.66 -14.33 -15.13
C VAL A 303 6.59 -13.82 -16.22
N GLN A 304 6.41 -12.59 -16.70
CA GLN A 304 7.19 -12.07 -17.83
C GLN A 304 8.69 -11.94 -17.49
N ASN A 305 9.04 -11.33 -16.36
CA ASN A 305 10.43 -11.19 -15.90
C ASN A 305 10.59 -11.69 -14.44
N PRO A 306 10.78 -13.00 -14.22
CA PRO A 306 10.77 -13.60 -12.89
C PRO A 306 11.77 -12.99 -11.89
N ILE A 307 13.03 -12.83 -12.27
CA ILE A 307 14.11 -12.33 -11.39
C ILE A 307 14.80 -11.16 -12.08
N VAL A 308 14.78 -9.97 -11.45
CA VAL A 308 15.32 -8.74 -12.05
C VAL A 308 16.17 -7.94 -11.06
N ILE A 309 17.40 -7.64 -11.45
CA ILE A 309 18.14 -6.46 -11.01
C ILE A 309 18.36 -5.59 -12.24
N ASP A 310 17.85 -4.37 -12.21
CA ASP A 310 17.95 -3.39 -13.28
C ASP A 310 18.49 -2.06 -12.72
N GLN A 311 19.79 -1.85 -12.88
CA GLN A 311 20.45 -0.57 -12.56
C GLN A 311 20.52 0.41 -13.76
N GLN A 312 19.72 0.16 -14.79
CA GLN A 312 19.53 1.02 -15.97
C GLN A 312 18.06 1.45 -16.09
N TYR A 313 17.30 1.38 -15.00
CA TYR A 313 15.86 1.65 -15.00
C TYR A 313 15.56 3.07 -15.48
N CYS A 314 14.94 3.15 -16.66
CA CYS A 314 14.72 4.40 -17.38
C CYS A 314 13.29 4.47 -17.94
N PRO A 315 12.27 4.56 -17.08
CA PRO A 315 10.90 4.65 -17.55
C PRO A 315 10.77 5.91 -18.43
N TYR A 316 10.09 5.73 -19.57
CA TYR A 316 9.83 6.78 -20.57
C TYR A 316 11.06 7.35 -21.27
N ASN A 317 12.23 6.69 -21.19
CA ASN A 317 13.48 7.13 -21.85
C ASN A 317 13.95 8.54 -21.43
N LYS A 318 13.52 9.03 -20.26
CA LYS A 318 13.91 10.33 -19.69
C LYS A 318 15.03 10.17 -18.66
N CYS A 319 16.18 9.66 -19.07
CA CYS A 319 17.34 9.46 -18.22
C CYS A 319 18.65 9.52 -19.01
N ASN A 320 19.79 9.59 -18.32
CA ASN A 320 21.11 9.56 -18.92
C ASN A 320 21.78 8.19 -18.75
N LEU A 321 21.51 7.25 -19.67
CA LEU A 321 22.07 5.88 -19.63
C LEU A 321 23.60 5.82 -19.74
N LYS A 322 24.26 6.90 -20.18
CA LYS A 322 25.73 6.96 -20.27
C LYS A 322 26.39 7.06 -18.89
N VAL A 323 25.64 7.49 -17.88
CA VAL A 323 26.12 7.62 -16.50
C VAL A 323 25.58 6.45 -15.68
N PRO A 324 26.43 5.49 -15.26
CA PRO A 324 25.96 4.34 -14.49
C PRO A 324 25.33 4.75 -13.15
N SER A 325 24.39 3.94 -12.66
CA SER A 325 23.80 4.13 -11.32
C SER A 325 24.86 4.17 -10.23
N ARG A 326 24.64 5.02 -9.23
CA ARG A 326 25.45 5.16 -8.02
C ARG A 326 24.87 4.42 -6.80
N ILE A 327 23.70 3.82 -6.94
CA ILE A 327 23.12 2.96 -5.90
C ILE A 327 23.95 1.68 -5.76
N LYS A 328 24.45 1.43 -4.55
CA LYS A 328 25.21 0.22 -4.23
C LYS A 328 24.23 -0.91 -3.88
N VAL A 329 24.14 -1.91 -4.75
CA VAL A 329 23.36 -3.13 -4.50
C VAL A 329 24.29 -4.20 -3.93
N SER A 330 23.96 -4.72 -2.74
CA SER A 330 24.80 -5.75 -2.09
C SER A 330 24.04 -6.70 -1.17
N ASN A 331 24.63 -7.88 -0.92
CA ASN A 331 24.06 -8.90 -0.03
C ASN A 331 22.62 -9.29 -0.42
N VAL A 332 22.44 -9.69 -1.68
CA VAL A 332 21.15 -10.12 -2.22
C VAL A 332 21.18 -11.63 -2.43
N SER A 333 20.13 -12.34 -2.02
CA SER A 333 20.01 -13.78 -2.15
C SER A 333 18.73 -14.14 -2.86
N PHE A 334 18.82 -14.81 -4.01
CA PHE A 334 17.69 -15.47 -4.69
C PHE A 334 17.82 -16.97 -4.50
N LYS A 335 16.82 -17.61 -3.88
CA LYS A 335 16.87 -19.04 -3.54
C LYS A 335 15.54 -19.75 -3.79
N ARG A 336 15.60 -20.99 -4.27
CA ARG A 336 14.41 -21.87 -4.43
C ARG A 336 13.27 -21.20 -5.19
N ILE A 337 13.61 -20.51 -6.29
CA ILE A 337 12.64 -19.85 -7.16
C ILE A 337 12.33 -20.79 -8.33
N ARG A 338 11.07 -21.17 -8.50
CA ARG A 338 10.65 -22.21 -9.45
C ARG A 338 9.40 -21.84 -10.23
N GLY A 339 9.22 -22.47 -11.38
CA GLY A 339 7.98 -22.40 -12.18
C GLY A 339 8.24 -21.92 -13.60
N THR A 340 7.35 -21.07 -14.13
CA THR A 340 7.36 -20.69 -15.55
C THR A 340 7.56 -19.20 -15.79
N SER A 341 8.36 -18.90 -16.80
CA SER A 341 8.58 -17.56 -17.36
C SER A 341 7.76 -17.40 -18.65
N ALA A 342 7.10 -16.26 -18.82
CA ALA A 342 6.42 -15.91 -20.07
C ALA A 342 7.37 -15.30 -21.10
N SER A 343 8.55 -14.83 -20.67
CA SER A 343 9.63 -14.41 -21.59
C SER A 343 10.80 -15.38 -21.56
N LYS A 344 11.55 -15.42 -22.67
CA LYS A 344 12.76 -16.24 -22.79
C LYS A 344 13.83 -15.84 -21.78
N VAL A 345 14.02 -14.55 -21.52
CA VAL A 345 15.01 -14.07 -20.54
C VAL A 345 14.39 -14.08 -19.14
N ALA A 346 14.53 -15.20 -18.44
CA ALA A 346 13.89 -15.39 -17.13
C ALA A 346 14.66 -14.75 -15.96
N VAL A 347 15.96 -14.52 -16.13
CA VAL A 347 16.85 -13.94 -15.12
C VAL A 347 17.63 -12.78 -15.73
N THR A 348 17.40 -11.57 -15.22
CA THR A 348 18.08 -10.35 -15.65
C THR A 348 18.85 -9.74 -14.48
N LEU A 349 20.17 -9.65 -14.58
CA LEU A 349 21.05 -9.11 -13.52
C LEU A 349 21.97 -8.04 -14.11
N VAL A 350 21.41 -6.87 -14.39
CA VAL A 350 22.10 -5.73 -14.97
C VAL A 350 22.52 -4.78 -13.86
N CYS A 351 23.78 -4.91 -13.43
CA CYS A 351 24.37 -4.07 -12.39
C CYS A 351 25.13 -2.88 -12.97
N SER A 352 25.38 -1.89 -12.12
CA SER A 352 26.10 -0.67 -12.47
C SER A 352 27.54 -0.98 -12.87
N GLY A 353 27.99 -0.42 -14.00
CA GLY A 353 29.40 -0.48 -14.41
C GLY A 353 30.34 0.31 -13.49
N ARG A 354 29.80 1.27 -12.72
CA ARG A 354 30.57 2.03 -11.73
C ARG A 354 30.66 1.34 -10.38
N PHE A 355 29.56 0.73 -9.95
CA PHE A 355 29.48 -0.04 -8.71
C PHE A 355 28.85 -1.41 -8.97
N PRO A 356 29.63 -2.39 -9.46
CA PRO A 356 29.18 -3.77 -9.65
C PRO A 356 28.48 -4.31 -8.39
N CYS A 357 27.41 -5.09 -8.58
CA CYS A 357 26.70 -5.69 -7.45
C CYS A 357 27.62 -6.61 -6.65
N LYS A 358 27.55 -6.54 -5.31
CA LYS A 358 28.44 -7.31 -4.42
C LYS A 358 27.67 -8.38 -3.64
N ASN A 359 28.29 -9.53 -3.40
CA ASN A 359 27.75 -10.61 -2.57
C ASN A 359 26.33 -11.05 -2.97
N VAL A 360 26.07 -11.14 -4.28
CA VAL A 360 24.82 -11.69 -4.80
C VAL A 360 24.91 -13.21 -4.81
N LYS A 361 23.94 -13.89 -4.21
CA LYS A 361 23.86 -15.36 -4.15
C LYS A 361 22.65 -15.81 -4.95
N ILE A 362 22.83 -16.83 -5.78
CA ILE A 362 21.77 -17.38 -6.62
C ILE A 362 21.79 -18.89 -6.43
N GLY A 363 20.70 -19.44 -5.92
CA GLY A 363 20.65 -20.83 -5.53
C GLY A 363 19.36 -21.53 -5.87
N ASP A 364 19.45 -22.76 -6.36
CA ASP A 364 18.29 -23.64 -6.62
C ASP A 364 17.18 -22.94 -7.44
N ILE A 365 17.55 -22.42 -8.61
CA ILE A 365 16.63 -21.76 -9.54
C ILE A 365 16.14 -22.78 -10.57
N ASN A 366 14.83 -22.82 -10.80
CA ASN A 366 14.20 -23.69 -11.80
C ASN A 366 13.05 -22.99 -12.54
N LEU A 367 13.41 -22.14 -13.51
CA LEU A 367 12.50 -21.37 -14.34
C LEU A 367 12.50 -21.92 -15.76
N VAL A 368 11.34 -22.37 -16.22
CA VAL A 368 11.14 -22.89 -17.56
C VAL A 368 10.41 -21.85 -18.40
N HIS A 369 10.90 -21.59 -19.60
CA HIS A 369 10.20 -20.70 -20.52
C HIS A 369 8.98 -21.41 -21.12
N ASN A 370 7.82 -20.74 -21.10
CA ASN A 370 6.55 -21.27 -21.60
C ASN A 370 6.29 -20.97 -23.09
N GLY A 371 7.20 -20.25 -23.77
CA GLY A 371 7.08 -19.92 -25.19
C GLY A 371 7.84 -20.88 -26.12
N SER A 372 7.61 -20.74 -27.42
CA SER A 372 8.12 -21.63 -28.47
C SER A 372 9.53 -21.27 -28.99
N ASP A 373 10.10 -20.14 -28.58
CA ASP A 373 11.39 -19.63 -29.08
C ASP A 373 12.62 -20.20 -28.33
N GLY A 374 12.42 -21.25 -27.54
CA GLY A 374 13.46 -22.04 -26.89
C GLY A 374 13.43 -21.98 -25.35
N PRO A 375 14.44 -22.59 -24.70
CA PRO A 375 14.52 -22.65 -23.25
C PRO A 375 14.80 -21.26 -22.65
N ALA A 376 14.49 -21.12 -21.36
CA ALA A 376 14.82 -19.92 -20.60
C ALA A 376 16.32 -19.60 -20.67
N THR A 377 16.66 -18.33 -20.61
CA THR A 377 18.03 -17.81 -20.59
C THR A 377 18.21 -16.76 -19.50
N SER A 378 19.48 -16.44 -19.23
CA SER A 378 19.88 -15.38 -18.30
C SER A 378 20.63 -14.27 -19.04
N SER A 379 20.49 -13.03 -18.58
CA SER A 379 21.25 -11.86 -19.05
C SER A 379 21.91 -11.17 -17.85
N CYS A 380 23.21 -10.91 -17.91
CA CYS A 380 23.89 -10.21 -16.83
C CYS A 380 24.95 -9.23 -17.31
N SER A 381 25.19 -8.23 -16.47
CA SER A 381 26.24 -7.23 -16.67
C SER A 381 26.78 -6.76 -15.32
N ASN A 382 28.10 -6.60 -15.22
CA ASN A 382 28.79 -6.08 -14.03
C ASN A 382 28.46 -6.83 -12.72
N ILE A 383 28.42 -8.16 -12.77
CA ILE A 383 28.11 -9.00 -11.61
C ILE A 383 28.87 -10.32 -11.70
N LYS A 384 29.28 -10.86 -10.54
CA LYS A 384 29.82 -12.21 -10.37
C LYS A 384 29.09 -12.87 -9.19
N PRO A 385 27.94 -13.53 -9.43
CA PRO A 385 27.15 -14.10 -8.36
C PRO A 385 27.81 -15.38 -7.82
N LEU A 386 27.60 -15.67 -6.54
CA LEU A 386 27.89 -16.98 -5.97
C LEU A 386 26.73 -17.93 -6.31
N LEU A 387 27.01 -18.94 -7.12
CA LEU A 387 26.04 -19.96 -7.50
C LEU A 387 26.02 -21.10 -6.49
N ILE A 388 24.82 -21.54 -6.08
CA ILE A 388 24.62 -22.63 -5.11
C ILE A 388 23.59 -23.61 -5.68
N GLY A 389 23.93 -24.90 -5.79
CA GLY A 389 22.98 -25.88 -6.33
C GLY A 389 22.59 -25.61 -7.79
N LYS A 390 21.41 -26.09 -8.20
CA LYS A 390 21.02 -26.14 -9.61
C LYS A 390 20.53 -24.78 -10.13
N GLN A 391 20.96 -24.40 -11.34
CA GLN A 391 20.53 -23.19 -12.02
C GLN A 391 19.90 -23.55 -13.37
N ILE A 392 18.57 -23.44 -13.47
CA ILE A 392 17.82 -23.44 -14.72
C ILE A 392 17.01 -22.14 -14.76
N PRO A 393 17.26 -21.24 -15.74
CA PRO A 393 18.35 -21.29 -16.72
C PRO A 393 19.74 -21.20 -16.07
N PRO A 394 20.82 -21.61 -16.76
CA PRO A 394 22.17 -21.32 -16.32
C PRO A 394 22.32 -19.81 -16.09
N THR A 395 22.80 -19.44 -14.91
CA THR A 395 23.07 -18.04 -14.55
C THR A 395 24.50 -17.67 -14.94
N CYS A 396 24.75 -16.37 -15.05
CA CYS A 396 26.04 -15.85 -15.50
C CYS A 396 27.18 -16.26 -14.56
N VAL A 397 28.28 -16.71 -15.17
CA VAL A 397 29.50 -17.25 -14.53
C VAL A 397 30.63 -16.24 -14.58
#